data_AF-A0A378JZH7-F1
#
_entry.id   AF-A0A378JZH7-F1
#
_cell.length_a   1.000
_cell.length_b   1.000
_cell.length_c   1.000
_cell.angle_alpha   90.00
_cell.angle_beta   90.00
_cell.angle_gamma   90.00
#
_symmetry.space_group_name_H-M   'P 1'
#
loop_
_entity.id
_entity.type
_entity.pdbx_description
1 polymer ?
#
loop_
_entity_poly.entity_id
_entity_poly.type
_entity_poly.pdbx_seq_one_letter_code
_entity_poly.pdbx_strand_id
1 'polypeptide(L)'
;MNVNTKSAPTDEEYSQAMNLIGSNLFSSLVQSMEKLEPHFRNHKMVSNALSSFLVNVIYKQSSGNTETIQQMLDEILKLVKIQLDSIP
;
A
#
# COMPACT_ATOMS: atom_id res chain seq x y z
N MET A 1 -11.62 18.73 -31.46
CA MET A 1 -10.82 18.46 -30.25
C MET A 1 -11.41 17.21 -29.61
N ASN A 2 -10.72 16.07 -29.66
CA ASN A 2 -11.20 14.83 -29.03
C ASN A 2 -11.00 14.92 -27.53
N VAL A 3 -12.10 15.01 -26.80
CA VAL A 3 -12.13 14.90 -25.34
C VAL A 3 -11.78 13.45 -25.03
N ASN A 4 -10.61 13.22 -24.46
CA ASN A 4 -10.15 11.89 -24.07
C ASN A 4 -10.93 11.46 -22.81
N THR A 5 -12.21 11.10 -22.97
CA THR A 5 -13.04 10.56 -21.89
C THR A 5 -12.66 9.09 -21.71
N LYS A 6 -11.56 8.83 -21.00
CA LYS A 6 -11.34 7.50 -20.45
C LYS A 6 -12.54 7.18 -19.55
N SER A 7 -13.30 6.14 -19.91
CA SER A 7 -14.31 5.55 -19.05
C SER A 7 -13.68 5.13 -17.72
N ALA A 8 -14.49 5.08 -16.65
CA ALA A 8 -14.04 4.50 -15.39
C ALA A 8 -13.46 3.08 -15.64
N PRO A 9 -12.37 2.70 -14.95
CA PRO A 9 -11.79 1.38 -15.11
C PRO A 9 -12.83 0.31 -14.76
N THR A 10 -12.82 -0.78 -15.52
CA THR A 10 -13.58 -1.99 -15.19
C THR A 10 -13.02 -2.63 -13.91
N ASP A 11 -13.82 -3.45 -13.24
CA ASP A 11 -13.40 -4.19 -12.04
C ASP A 11 -12.14 -5.04 -12.30
N GLU A 12 -12.03 -5.58 -13.51
CA GLU A 12 -10.87 -6.35 -13.94
C GLU A 12 -9.62 -5.48 -14.11
N GLU A 13 -9.72 -4.34 -14.80
CA GLU A 13 -8.60 -3.39 -14.94
C GLU A 13 -8.16 -2.85 -13.58
N TYR A 14 -9.11 -2.58 -12.69
CA TYR A 14 -8.82 -2.14 -11.33
C TYR A 14 -8.10 -3.22 -10.53
N SER A 15 -8.56 -4.47 -10.62
CA SER A 15 -7.92 -5.63 -9.98
C SER A 15 -6.52 -5.87 -10.51
N GLN A 16 -6.31 -5.77 -11.82
CA GLN A 16 -4.98 -5.89 -12.45
C GLN A 16 -4.04 -4.78 -11.97
N ALA A 17 -4.50 -3.54 -11.91
CA ALA A 17 -3.71 -2.43 -11.40
C ALA A 17 -3.34 -2.61 -9.92
N MET A 18 -4.30 -3.04 -9.09
CA MET A 18 -4.06 -3.32 -7.67
C MET A 18 -3.04 -4.45 -7.50
N ASN A 19 -3.17 -5.55 -8.24
CA ASN A 19 -2.24 -6.68 -8.19
C ASN A 19 -0.83 -6.29 -8.65
N LEU A 20 -0.72 -5.47 -9.70
CA LEU A 20 0.56 -4.96 -10.19
C LEU A 20 1.26 -4.12 -9.10
N ILE A 21 0.53 -3.20 -8.46
CA ILE A 21 1.06 -2.40 -7.35
C ILE A 21 1.49 -3.31 -6.21
N GLY A 22 0.63 -4.23 -5.78
CA GLY A 22 0.92 -5.16 -4.70
C GLY A 22 2.18 -5.99 -4.93
N SER A 23 2.32 -6.58 -6.14
CA SER A 23 3.47 -7.39 -6.51
C SER A 23 4.79 -6.60 -6.52
N ASN A 24 4.77 -5.39 -7.07
CA ASN A 24 5.94 -4.52 -7.13
C ASN A 24 6.39 -4.08 -5.73
N LEU A 25 5.43 -3.72 -4.86
CA LEU A 25 5.70 -3.33 -3.49
C LEU A 25 6.25 -4.49 -2.68
N PHE A 26 5.63 -5.67 -2.77
CA PHE A 26 6.09 -6.88 -2.09
C PHE A 26 7.52 -7.23 -2.49
N SER A 27 7.80 -7.28 -3.79
CA SER A 27 9.13 -7.61 -4.31
C SER A 27 10.20 -6.62 -3.83
N SER A 28 9.89 -5.32 -3.87
CA SER A 28 10.81 -4.27 -3.40
C SER A 28 11.08 -4.36 -1.90
N LEU A 29 10.05 -4.65 -1.11
CA LEU A 29 10.18 -4.81 0.34
C LEU A 29 11.01 -6.04 0.69
N VAL A 30 10.75 -7.19 0.08
CA VAL A 30 11.52 -8.43 0.31
C VAL A 30 13.00 -8.18 0.01
N GLN A 31 13.31 -7.58 -1.14
CA GLN A 31 14.70 -7.25 -1.50
C GLN A 31 15.35 -6.26 -0.52
N SER A 32 14.59 -5.31 0.01
CA SER A 32 15.09 -4.38 1.03
C SER A 32 15.40 -5.11 2.34
N MET A 33 14.53 -6.02 2.76
CA MET A 33 14.69 -6.84 3.96
C MET A 33 15.87 -7.82 3.86
N GLU A 34 16.11 -8.40 2.68
CA GLU A 34 17.25 -9.29 2.43
C GLU A 34 18.61 -8.56 2.53
N LYS A 35 18.63 -7.26 2.24
CA LYS A 35 19.83 -6.42 2.34
C LYS A 35 20.11 -5.93 3.77
N LEU A 36 19.13 -5.99 4.67
CA LEU A 36 19.31 -5.61 6.07
C LEU A 36 20.17 -6.65 6.80
N GLU A 37 21.05 -6.19 7.68
CA GLU A 37 21.75 -7.08 8.58
C GLU A 37 20.77 -7.83 9.51
N PRO A 38 21.04 -9.10 9.87
CA PRO A 38 20.11 -9.92 10.64
C PRO A 38 19.60 -9.28 11.93
N HIS A 39 20.45 -8.51 12.63
CA HIS A 39 20.11 -7.86 13.89
C HIS A 39 19.06 -6.72 13.74
N PHE A 40 18.90 -6.19 12.52
CA PHE A 40 17.84 -5.23 12.20
C PHE A 40 16.53 -5.91 11.76
N ARG A 41 16.51 -7.21 11.46
CA ARG A 41 15.32 -7.94 10.99
C ARG A 41 14.39 -8.36 12.14
N ASN A 42 14.07 -7.43 13.03
CA ASN A 42 13.13 -7.66 14.12
C ASN A 42 11.75 -7.02 13.83
N HIS A 43 10.71 -7.50 14.50
CA HIS A 43 9.33 -7.05 14.28
C HIS A 43 9.20 -5.52 14.40
N LYS A 44 9.87 -4.89 15.36
CA LYS A 44 9.80 -3.44 15.59
C LYS A 44 10.33 -2.65 14.40
N MET A 45 11.46 -3.07 13.82
CA MET A 45 12.04 -2.44 12.63
C MET A 45 11.09 -2.55 11.44
N VAL A 46 10.55 -3.74 11.18
CA VAL A 46 9.63 -3.97 10.07
C VAL A 46 8.36 -3.14 10.22
N SER A 47 7.75 -3.13 11.41
CA SER A 47 6.55 -2.33 11.69
C SER A 47 6.79 -0.84 11.50
N ASN A 48 7.94 -0.31 11.95
CA ASN A 48 8.28 1.10 11.77
C ASN A 48 8.53 1.48 10.31
N ALA A 49 9.22 0.62 9.55
CA ALA A 49 9.48 0.86 8.14
C ALA A 49 8.17 0.87 7.34
N LEU A 50 7.29 -0.11 7.59
CA LEU A 50 6.00 -0.23 6.91
C LEU A 50 5.06 0.92 7.25
N SER A 51 4.96 1.32 8.52
CA SER A 51 4.08 2.43 8.92
C SER A 51 4.54 3.75 8.30
N SER A 52 5.84 4.05 8.32
CA SER A 52 6.39 5.25 7.69
C SER A 52 6.18 5.24 6.18
N PHE A 53 6.41 4.10 5.53
CA PHE A 53 6.16 3.94 4.09
C PHE A 53 4.69 4.22 3.73
N LEU A 54 3.75 3.59 4.44
CA LEU A 54 2.31 3.76 4.19
C LEU A 54 1.86 5.21 4.35
N VAL A 55 2.24 5.86 5.45
CA VAL A 55 1.90 7.28 5.69
C VAL A 55 2.44 8.17 4.57
N ASN A 56 3.69 7.95 4.13
CA ASN A 56 4.30 8.75 3.06
C ASN A 56 3.61 8.54 1.71
N VAL A 57 3.20 7.31 1.38
CA VAL A 57 2.45 7.02 0.15
C VAL A 57 1.10 7.73 0.18
N ILE A 58 0.35 7.61 1.28
CA ILE A 58 -0.97 8.22 1.43
C ILE A 58 -0.86 9.75 1.38
N TYR A 59 0.11 10.34 2.08
CA TYR A 59 0.35 11.78 2.08
C TYR A 59 0.56 12.34 0.67
N LYS A 60 1.29 11.61 -0.19
CA LYS A 60 1.51 12.00 -1.59
C LYS A 60 0.22 11.96 -2.43
N GLN A 61 -0.70 11.04 -2.14
CA GLN A 61 -1.96 10.90 -2.87
C GLN A 61 -3.04 11.88 -2.38
N SER A 62 -3.01 12.23 -1.09
CA SER A 62 -4.00 13.11 -0.47
C SER A 62 -3.69 14.60 -0.63
N SER A 63 -2.57 14.96 -1.28
CA SER A 63 -2.08 16.34 -1.37
C SER A 63 -1.93 17.01 0.00
N GLY A 64 -1.63 16.23 1.04
CA GLY A 64 -1.47 16.71 2.42
C GLY A 64 -2.78 16.95 3.18
N ASN A 65 -3.95 16.60 2.63
CA ASN A 65 -5.21 16.68 3.37
C ASN A 65 -5.24 15.65 4.51
N THR A 66 -5.21 16.13 5.76
CA THR A 66 -5.14 15.28 6.96
C THR A 66 -6.38 14.42 7.16
N GLU A 67 -7.57 14.90 6.80
CA GLU A 67 -8.81 14.13 6.89
C GLU A 67 -8.79 12.96 5.90
N THR A 68 -8.42 13.22 4.65
CA THR A 68 -8.26 12.17 3.62
C THR A 68 -7.18 11.16 4.02
N ILE A 69 -6.07 11.61 4.62
CA ILE A 69 -5.03 10.72 5.13
C ILE A 69 -5.60 9.78 6.20
N GLN A 70 -6.36 10.33 7.16
CA GLN A 70 -6.95 9.54 8.23
C GLN A 70 -7.96 8.53 7.69
N GLN A 71 -8.85 8.95 6.79
CA GLN A 71 -9.83 8.07 6.13
C GLN A 71 -9.15 6.90 5.42
N MET A 72 -8.10 7.17 4.63
CA MET A 72 -7.36 6.13 3.92
C MET A 72 -6.64 5.16 4.88
N LEU A 73 -6.09 5.67 5.99
CA LEU A 73 -5.45 4.82 7.01
C LEU A 73 -6.48 3.90 7.70
N ASP A 74 -7.66 4.42 8.02
CA ASP A 74 -8.73 3.64 8.65
C ASP A 74 -9.27 2.55 7.70
N GLU A 75 -9.43 2.88 6.41
CA GLU A 75 -9.79 1.91 5.38
C GLU A 75 -8.74 0.81 5.22
N ILE A 76 -7.46 1.17 5.16
CA ILE A 76 -6.36 0.19 5.10
C ILE A 76 -6.39 -0.72 6.33
N LEU A 77 -6.55 -0.16 7.53
CA LEU A 77 -6.60 -0.95 8.77
C LEU A 77 -7.76 -1.95 8.74
N LYS A 78 -8.92 -1.54 8.24
CA LYS A 78 -10.08 -2.43 8.06
C LYS A 78 -9.79 -3.54 7.05
N LEU A 79 -9.21 -3.20 5.90
CA LEU A 79 -8.87 -4.17 4.86
C LEU A 79 -7.83 -5.19 5.32
N VAL A 80 -6.80 -4.75 6.05
CA VAL A 80 -5.78 -5.62 6.64
C VAL A 80 -6.40 -6.61 7.62
N LYS A 81 -7.32 -6.17 8.49
CA LYS A 81 -8.02 -7.08 9.42
C LYS A 81 -8.80 -8.16 8.68
N ILE A 82 -9.56 -7.78 7.64
CA ILE A 82 -10.30 -8.75 6.79
C ILE A 82 -9.35 -9.76 6.14
N GLN A 83 -8.20 -9.31 5.64
CA GLN A 83 -7.21 -10.20 5.04
C GLN A 83 -6.58 -11.14 6.07
N LEU A 84 -6.28 -10.65 7.28
CA LEU A 84 -5.76 -11.48 8.37
C LEU A 84 -6.73 -12.59 8.75
N ASP A 85 -8.04 -12.30 8.82
CA ASP A 85 -9.08 -13.30 9.10
C ASP A 85 -9.17 -14.38 8.00
N SER A 86 -8.58 -14.12 6.83
CA SER A 86 -8.58 -15.03 5.67
C SER A 86 -7.30 -15.86 5.55
N ILE A 87 -6.29 -15.64 6.40
CA ILE A 87 -5.05 -16.43 6.43
C ILE A 87 -5.30 -17.68 7.28
N PRO A 88 -5.15 -18.90 6.72
CA PRO A 88 -5.36 -20.15 7.44
C PRO A 88 -4.28 -20.45 8.50
#